data_AF-A0AAW7XY55-F1
#
_entry.id   AF-A0AAW7XY55-F1
#
_cell.length_a   1.000
_cell.length_b   1.000
_cell.length_c   1.000
_cell.angle_alpha   90.00
_cell.angle_beta   90.00
_cell.angle_gamma   90.00
#
_symmetry.space_group_name_H-M   'P 1'
#
loop_
_entity.id
_entity.type
_entity.pdbx_description
1 polymer ?
#
loop_
_entity_poly.entity_id
_entity_poly.type
_entity_poly.pdbx_seq_one_letter_code
_entity_poly.pdbx_strand_id
1 'polypeptide(L)'
;MSSDNLTVKEIVEDLQILRVRYELPDSSAFVRYEPRFDDSQPEELTVHSSWGVPSVGADKTGKFTLPTLVNELQYAYILAHMFPNVQAMEYFLAGFDTSLSQLEFIGGNYDFDRMWISSGVSNLGIPMAIFLGQRNAVNGQPSVTLVDHRKEATGQVVYRAVRGAGEHVGEDFYSEE
;
A
#
# COMPACT_ATOMS: atom_id res chain seq x y z
N MET A 1 15.62 -11.96 14.19
CA MET A 1 15.83 -10.61 14.78
C MET A 1 14.46 -10.08 15.15
N SER A 2 14.29 -9.45 16.33
CA SER A 2 12.99 -8.80 16.62
C SER A 2 12.81 -7.62 15.66
N SER A 3 11.62 -7.48 15.06
CA SER A 3 11.23 -6.35 14.21
C SER A 3 11.44 -4.99 14.88
N ASP A 4 11.49 -4.97 16.22
CA ASP A 4 11.71 -3.77 17.03
C ASP A 4 13.14 -3.22 16.94
N ASN A 5 14.10 -4.04 16.50
CA ASN A 5 15.50 -3.64 16.40
C ASN A 5 15.86 -2.98 15.06
N LEU A 6 14.97 -3.05 14.06
CA LEU A 6 15.21 -2.44 12.76
C LEU A 6 15.02 -0.93 12.83
N THR A 7 16.05 -0.19 12.39
CA THR A 7 15.98 1.26 12.25
C THR A 7 15.03 1.64 11.11
N VAL A 8 14.47 2.86 11.17
CA VAL A 8 13.63 3.39 10.08
C VAL A 8 14.39 3.38 8.75
N LYS A 9 15.69 3.67 8.76
CA LYS A 9 16.52 3.68 7.56
C LYS A 9 16.59 2.31 6.90
N GLU A 10 16.92 1.27 7.66
CA GLU A 10 16.98 -0.11 7.16
C GLU A 10 15.62 -0.55 6.61
N ILE A 11 14.53 -0.16 7.27
CA ILE A 11 13.18 -0.45 6.79
C ILE A 11 12.90 0.22 5.45
N VAL A 12 13.19 1.51 5.31
CA VAL A 12 12.94 2.24 4.05
C VAL A 12 13.75 1.65 2.89
N GLU A 13 14.97 1.19 3.16
CA GLU A 13 15.88 0.61 2.17
C GLU A 13 15.45 -0.81 1.76
N ASP A 14 15.03 -1.65 2.71
CA ASP A 14 14.85 -3.09 2.49
C ASP A 14 13.41 -3.58 2.48
N LEU A 15 12.44 -2.77 2.93
CA LEU A 15 11.03 -3.16 2.92
C LEU A 15 10.54 -3.30 1.48
N GLN A 16 9.95 -4.45 1.17
CA GLN A 16 9.45 -4.79 -0.14
C GLN A 16 7.93 -4.80 -0.15
N ILE A 17 7.36 -4.14 -1.15
CA ILE A 17 5.94 -4.16 -1.46
C ILE A 17 5.76 -4.85 -2.82
N LEU A 18 4.81 -5.78 -2.88
CA LEU A 18 4.51 -6.54 -4.09
C LEU A 18 3.33 -5.92 -4.81
N ARG A 19 3.46 -5.71 -6.11
CA ARG A 19 2.35 -5.33 -6.98
C ARG A 19 1.69 -6.61 -7.49
N VAL A 20 0.42 -6.81 -7.12
CA VAL A 20 -0.37 -7.97 -7.51
C VAL A 20 -1.49 -7.52 -8.43
N ARG A 21 -1.59 -8.14 -9.61
CA ARG A 21 -2.70 -7.92 -10.55
C ARG A 21 -3.69 -9.05 -10.35
N TYR A 22 -4.91 -8.71 -9.95
CA TYR A 22 -6.01 -9.66 -9.84
C TYR A 22 -6.87 -9.58 -11.09
N GLU A 23 -7.10 -10.72 -11.72
CA GLU A 23 -7.89 -10.86 -12.94
C GLU A 23 -9.36 -11.12 -12.59
N LEU A 24 -10.27 -10.46 -13.33
CA LEU A 24 -11.71 -10.62 -13.19
C LEU A 24 -12.29 -11.47 -14.33
N PRO A 25 -13.45 -12.13 -14.13
CA PRO A 25 -14.08 -12.97 -15.15
C PRO A 25 -14.41 -12.26 -16.46
N ASP A 26 -14.59 -10.94 -16.43
CA ASP A 26 -14.92 -10.10 -17.59
C ASP A 26 -13.68 -9.58 -18.34
N SER A 27 -12.51 -10.18 -18.10
CA SER A 27 -11.19 -9.76 -18.62
C SER A 27 -10.68 -8.43 -18.08
N SER A 28 -11.40 -7.77 -17.16
CA SER A 28 -10.86 -6.62 -16.44
C SER A 28 -9.89 -7.07 -15.35
N ALA A 29 -9.13 -6.12 -14.78
CA ALA A 29 -8.21 -6.41 -13.69
C ALA A 29 -8.07 -5.21 -12.76
N PHE A 30 -7.74 -5.48 -11.50
CA PHE A 30 -7.33 -4.45 -10.55
C PHE A 30 -5.97 -4.77 -9.95
N VAL A 31 -5.30 -3.74 -9.45
CA VAL A 31 -3.96 -3.84 -8.87
C VAL A 31 -4.02 -3.61 -7.36
N ARG A 32 -3.30 -4.44 -6.60
CA ARG A 32 -3.05 -4.28 -5.17
C ARG A 32 -1.57 -4.17 -4.88
N TYR A 33 -1.29 -3.66 -3.69
CA TYR A 33 0.05 -3.54 -3.14
C TYR A 33 0.08 -4.30 -1.82
N GLU A 34 0.75 -5.44 -1.80
CA GLU A 34 0.75 -6.36 -0.67
C GLU A 34 2.06 -6.28 0.11
N PRO A 35 2.05 -6.36 1.46
CA PRO A 35 3.27 -6.51 2.23
C PRO A 35 3.95 -7.86 1.94
N ARG A 36 3.14 -8.87 1.59
CA ARG A 36 3.57 -10.19 1.13
C ARG A 36 2.43 -10.83 0.34
N PHE A 37 2.76 -11.58 -0.70
CA PHE A 37 1.82 -12.35 -1.51
C PHE A 37 2.36 -13.77 -1.64
N ASP A 38 1.59 -14.74 -1.17
CA ASP A 38 1.93 -16.16 -1.24
C ASP A 38 1.24 -16.77 -2.46
N ASP A 39 2.02 -17.35 -3.38
CA ASP A 39 1.49 -17.92 -4.62
C ASP A 39 0.55 -19.12 -4.36
N SER A 40 0.52 -19.63 -3.13
CA SER A 40 -0.34 -20.74 -2.71
C SER A 40 -1.75 -20.34 -2.25
N GLN A 41 -2.01 -19.04 -2.06
CA GLN A 41 -3.31 -18.53 -1.60
C GLN A 41 -3.64 -17.20 -2.29
N PRO A 42 -4.47 -17.19 -3.35
CA PRO A 42 -5.11 -15.94 -3.75
C PRO A 42 -6.00 -15.51 -2.56
N GLU A 43 -5.58 -14.48 -1.83
CA GLU A 43 -6.29 -14.02 -0.64
C GLU A 43 -7.76 -13.70 -0.99
N GLU A 44 -8.69 -14.07 -0.10
CA GLU A 44 -10.05 -13.57 -0.18
C GLU A 44 -10.00 -12.05 -0.07
N LEU A 45 -10.46 -11.39 -1.13
CA LEU A 45 -10.55 -9.94 -1.24
C LEU A 45 -11.36 -9.40 -0.07
N THR A 46 -10.70 -8.86 0.95
CA THR A 46 -11.39 -8.22 2.07
C THR A 46 -11.71 -6.78 1.67
N VAL A 47 -12.75 -6.64 0.85
CA VAL A 47 -13.23 -5.33 0.39
C VAL A 47 -14.22 -4.80 1.42
N HIS A 48 -13.98 -3.58 1.92
CA HIS A 48 -14.98 -2.86 2.74
C HIS A 48 -16.20 -2.38 1.95
N SER A 49 -16.27 -2.65 0.65
CA SER A 49 -17.47 -2.48 -0.17
C SER A 49 -17.99 -3.85 -0.58
N SER A 50 -19.15 -4.21 -0.01
CA SER A 50 -20.06 -5.22 -0.54
C SER A 50 -20.05 -5.24 -2.08
N TRP A 51 -20.06 -6.43 -2.69
CA TRP A 51 -20.20 -6.70 -4.14
C TRP A 51 -18.92 -6.77 -4.99
N GLY A 52 -17.84 -7.38 -4.50
CA GLY A 52 -16.70 -7.77 -5.34
C GLY A 52 -16.98 -9.03 -6.16
N VAL A 53 -16.86 -8.96 -7.49
CA VAL A 53 -16.77 -10.16 -8.34
C VAL A 53 -15.50 -10.91 -7.95
N PRO A 54 -15.56 -12.23 -7.68
CA PRO A 54 -14.38 -12.99 -7.29
C PRO A 54 -13.33 -12.96 -8.40
N SER A 55 -12.06 -12.74 -8.04
CA SER A 55 -10.96 -12.84 -8.99
C SER A 55 -10.79 -14.28 -9.46
N VAL A 56 -10.47 -14.45 -10.74
CA VAL A 56 -10.22 -15.77 -11.36
C VAL A 56 -8.74 -16.12 -11.43
N GLY A 57 -7.88 -15.13 -11.20
CA GLY A 57 -6.42 -15.28 -11.19
C GLY A 57 -5.76 -14.10 -10.47
N ALA A 58 -4.49 -14.29 -10.08
CA ALA A 58 -3.68 -13.25 -9.47
C ALA A 58 -2.20 -13.46 -9.80
N ASP A 59 -1.53 -12.40 -10.27
CA ASP A 59 -0.13 -12.44 -10.69
C ASP A 59 0.73 -11.39 -9.97
N LYS A 60 1.93 -11.80 -9.55
CA LYS A 60 2.98 -10.86 -9.11
C LYS A 60 3.54 -10.15 -10.33
N THR A 61 3.20 -8.87 -10.47
CA THR A 61 3.64 -8.04 -11.62
C THR A 61 4.77 -7.09 -11.28
N GLY A 62 5.19 -7.03 -10.01
CA GLY A 62 6.30 -6.17 -9.59
C GLY A 62 6.63 -6.31 -8.12
N LYS A 63 7.84 -5.87 -7.77
CA LYS A 63 8.38 -5.89 -6.40
C LYS A 63 9.24 -4.66 -6.21
N PHE A 64 8.87 -3.82 -5.24
CA PHE A 64 9.42 -2.48 -5.10
C PHE A 64 9.82 -2.20 -3.66
N THR A 65 10.87 -1.40 -3.50
CA THR A 65 11.16 -0.72 -2.23
C THR A 65 10.35 0.56 -2.15
N LEU A 66 10.18 1.15 -0.96
CA LEU A 66 9.41 2.41 -0.83
C LEU A 66 9.93 3.54 -1.74
N PRO A 67 11.26 3.75 -1.89
CA PRO A 67 11.78 4.77 -2.80
C PRO A 67 11.54 4.50 -4.29
N THR A 68 11.43 3.24 -4.69
CA THR A 68 11.21 2.89 -6.10
C THR A 68 9.74 2.81 -6.46
N LEU A 69 8.89 2.41 -5.50
CA LEU A 69 7.45 2.25 -5.67
C LEU A 69 6.75 3.53 -6.13
N VAL A 70 7.17 4.70 -5.66
CA VAL A 70 6.54 5.97 -6.04
C VAL A 70 6.59 6.25 -7.55
N ASN A 71 7.58 5.69 -8.25
CA ASN A 71 7.76 5.88 -9.69
C ASN A 71 6.80 5.02 -10.51
N GLU A 72 6.27 3.95 -9.94
CA GLU A 72 5.31 3.04 -10.59
C GLU A 72 3.87 3.54 -10.52
N LEU A 73 3.59 4.47 -9.61
CA LEU A 73 2.23 4.93 -9.35
C LEU A 73 1.77 5.93 -10.41
N GLN A 74 0.50 5.82 -10.80
CA GLN A 74 -0.22 6.79 -11.63
C GLN A 74 -1.49 7.22 -10.89
N TYR A 75 -1.59 8.51 -10.52
CA TYR A 75 -2.71 9.08 -9.77
C TYR A 75 -3.11 8.33 -8.48
N ALA A 76 -2.19 7.54 -7.92
CA ALA A 76 -2.41 6.68 -6.78
C ALA A 76 -1.56 7.12 -5.58
N TYR A 77 -2.08 6.84 -4.41
CA TYR A 77 -1.45 7.14 -3.13
C TYR A 77 -1.37 5.85 -2.32
N ILE A 78 -0.16 5.54 -1.85
CA ILE A 78 0.07 4.42 -0.94
C ILE A 78 0.40 4.97 0.43
N LEU A 79 -0.33 4.49 1.43
CA LEU A 79 -0.05 4.72 2.84
C LEU A 79 0.22 3.37 3.50
N ALA A 80 1.46 3.15 3.90
CA ALA A 80 1.90 1.94 4.58
C ALA A 80 2.04 2.22 6.09
N HIS A 81 1.37 1.43 6.90
CA HIS A 81 1.46 1.47 8.36
C HIS A 81 2.22 0.25 8.85
N MET A 82 3.14 0.46 9.80
CA MET A 82 3.91 -0.60 10.45
C MET A 82 3.54 -0.69 11.92
N PHE A 83 3.40 -1.91 12.42
CA PHE A 83 2.93 -2.17 13.77
C PHE A 83 3.95 -2.98 14.58
N PRO A 84 3.94 -2.87 15.92
CA PRO A 84 4.84 -3.65 16.78
C PRO A 84 4.52 -5.15 16.75
N ASN A 85 3.26 -5.52 16.52
CA ASN A 85 2.79 -6.90 16.44
C ASN A 85 1.48 -6.98 15.64
N VAL A 86 1.05 -8.21 15.33
CA VAL A 86 -0.18 -8.48 14.55
C VAL A 86 -1.42 -8.00 15.30
N GLN A 87 -1.46 -8.13 16.63
CA GLN A 87 -2.61 -7.70 17.44
C GLN A 87 -2.84 -6.18 17.34
N ALA A 88 -1.76 -5.40 17.35
CA ALA A 88 -1.83 -3.95 17.18
C ALA A 88 -2.31 -3.55 15.78
N MET A 89 -1.88 -4.28 14.74
CA MET A 89 -2.36 -4.11 13.37
C MET A 89 -3.86 -4.42 13.25
N GLU A 90 -4.30 -5.56 13.77
CA GLU A 90 -5.72 -5.97 13.75
C GLU A 90 -6.60 -4.99 14.54
N TYR A 91 -6.13 -4.50 15.69
CA TYR A 91 -6.84 -3.50 16.48
C TYR A 91 -7.00 -2.18 15.72
N PHE A 92 -5.96 -1.73 15.01
CA PHE A 92 -6.02 -0.55 14.13
C PHE A 92 -6.99 -0.76 12.96
N LEU A 93 -6.92 -1.92 12.29
CA LEU A 93 -7.79 -2.23 11.15
C LEU A 93 -9.27 -2.35 11.55
N ALA A 94 -9.55 -2.78 12.78
CA ALA A 94 -10.91 -2.83 13.31
C ALA A 94 -11.53 -1.45 13.59
N GLY A 95 -10.77 -0.36 13.42
CA GLY A 95 -11.29 1.01 13.54
C GLY A 95 -11.44 1.51 14.98
N PHE A 96 -10.85 0.83 15.96
CA PHE A 96 -10.85 1.30 17.35
C PHE A 96 -10.02 2.59 17.52
N ASP A 97 -10.35 3.39 18.52
CA ASP A 97 -9.64 4.63 18.87
C ASP A 97 -9.47 5.64 17.72
N THR A 98 -10.47 5.73 16.84
CA THR A 98 -10.45 6.64 15.66
C THR A 98 -9.28 6.38 14.70
N SER A 99 -8.65 5.20 14.76
CA SER A 99 -7.53 4.78 13.92
C SER A 99 -7.75 5.02 12.42
N LEU A 100 -8.94 4.69 11.90
CA LEU A 100 -9.27 4.90 10.50
C LEU A 100 -9.47 6.38 10.12
N SER A 101 -9.72 7.29 11.08
CA SER A 101 -9.71 8.73 10.81
C SER A 101 -8.28 9.29 10.72
N GLN A 102 -7.25 8.53 11.13
CA GLN A 102 -5.85 8.88 10.91
C GLN A 102 -5.38 8.62 9.47
N LEU A 103 -6.23 8.02 8.64
CA LEU A 103 -5.99 7.85 7.20
C LEU A 103 -6.12 9.16 6.41
N GLU A 104 -6.37 10.29 7.09
CA GLU A 104 -6.28 11.63 6.50
C GLU A 104 -4.86 11.87 5.94
N PHE A 105 -4.75 11.86 4.62
CA PHE A 105 -3.54 12.35 3.95
C PHE A 105 -3.41 13.86 4.19
N ILE A 106 -2.16 14.33 4.34
CA ILE A 106 -1.88 15.77 4.34
C ILE A 106 -2.34 16.36 2.99
N GLY A 107 -3.48 17.06 2.98
CA GLY A 107 -4.03 17.77 1.82
C GLY A 107 -5.41 17.30 1.31
N GLY A 108 -6.17 16.46 2.02
CA GLY A 108 -7.58 16.18 1.69
C GLY A 108 -8.20 14.95 2.36
N ASN A 109 -9.52 14.79 2.17
CA ASN A 109 -10.31 13.67 2.71
C ASN A 109 -10.26 12.43 1.79
N TYR A 110 -10.40 11.25 2.39
CA TYR A 110 -10.53 9.97 1.67
C TYR A 110 -11.92 9.80 1.07
N ASP A 111 -11.99 9.23 -0.13
CA ASP A 111 -13.22 8.60 -0.63
C ASP A 111 -13.18 7.12 -0.22
N PHE A 112 -13.86 6.78 0.88
CA PHE A 112 -13.87 5.42 1.43
C PHE A 112 -14.43 4.39 0.43
N ASP A 113 -15.23 4.81 -0.55
CA ASP A 113 -15.76 3.94 -1.61
C ASP A 113 -14.67 3.47 -2.60
N ARG A 114 -13.47 4.05 -2.54
CA ARG A 114 -12.32 3.75 -3.42
C ARG A 114 -11.05 3.37 -2.65
N MET A 115 -11.19 3.02 -1.37
CA MET A 115 -10.09 2.58 -0.52
C MET A 115 -9.92 1.07 -0.61
N TRP A 116 -8.67 0.66 -0.80
CA TRP A 116 -8.32 -0.75 -0.72
C TRP A 116 -7.28 -0.96 0.36
N ILE A 117 -7.53 -1.97 1.18
CA ILE A 117 -6.68 -2.29 2.32
C ILE A 117 -6.14 -3.69 2.10
N SER A 118 -4.83 -3.81 2.19
CA SER A 118 -4.08 -5.06 2.26
C SER A 118 -3.36 -5.10 3.59
N SER A 119 -3.22 -6.28 4.19
CA SER A 119 -2.51 -6.39 5.48
C SER A 119 -1.82 -7.72 5.61
N GLY A 120 -0.72 -7.76 6.35
CA GLY A 120 0.06 -8.97 6.53
C GLY A 120 1.43 -8.70 7.13
N VAL A 121 2.29 -9.70 7.10
CA VAL A 121 3.66 -9.61 7.61
C VAL A 121 4.63 -9.46 6.44
N SER A 122 5.41 -8.38 6.44
CA SER A 122 6.34 -8.05 5.37
C SER A 122 7.53 -9.00 5.27
N ASN A 123 8.36 -8.82 4.23
CA ASN A 123 9.65 -9.51 4.08
C ASN A 123 10.61 -9.30 5.26
N LEU A 124 10.42 -8.24 6.04
CA LEU A 124 11.23 -7.92 7.22
C LEU A 124 10.65 -8.50 8.52
N GLY A 125 9.54 -9.25 8.45
CA GLY A 125 8.85 -9.77 9.63
C GLY A 125 8.04 -8.70 10.39
N ILE A 126 7.77 -7.55 9.75
CA ILE A 126 7.02 -6.44 10.36
C ILE A 126 5.54 -6.58 9.96
N PRO A 127 4.60 -6.63 10.92
CA PRO A 127 3.17 -6.54 10.62
C PRO A 127 2.83 -5.17 10.03
N MET A 128 2.09 -5.18 8.93
CA MET A 128 1.82 -3.99 8.13
C MET A 128 0.43 -3.98 7.51
N ALA A 129 -0.14 -2.79 7.42
CA ALA A 129 -1.33 -2.50 6.62
C ALA A 129 -0.97 -1.50 5.52
N ILE A 130 -1.41 -1.75 4.30
CA ILE A 130 -1.19 -0.90 3.13
C ILE A 130 -2.56 -0.42 2.64
N PHE A 131 -2.69 0.89 2.56
CA PHE A 131 -3.88 1.55 2.06
C PHE A 131 -3.56 2.13 0.68
N LEU A 132 -4.32 1.68 -0.32
CA LEU A 132 -4.30 2.23 -1.66
C LEU A 132 -5.52 3.13 -1.85
N GLY A 133 -5.27 4.41 -2.04
CA GLY A 133 -6.28 5.40 -2.35
C GLY A 133 -6.16 5.90 -3.78
N GLN A 134 -7.29 6.08 -4.46
CA GLN A 134 -7.38 6.80 -5.72
C GLN A 134 -8.06 8.14 -5.47
N ARG A 135 -7.37 9.26 -5.74
CA ARG A 135 -7.93 10.60 -5.58
C ARG A 135 -8.24 11.21 -6.95
N ASN A 136 -9.35 11.93 -7.06
CA ASN A 136 -9.49 12.95 -8.10
C ASN A 136 -8.55 14.12 -7.75
N ALA A 137 -7.50 14.29 -8.56
CA ALA A 137 -6.39 15.19 -8.35
C ALA A 137 -6.76 16.58 -7.78
N VAL A 138 -6.13 16.98 -6.67
CA VAL A 138 -5.94 18.42 -6.38
C VAL A 138 -4.55 18.89 -6.85
N ASN A 139 -3.58 17.98 -7.04
CA ASN A 139 -2.29 18.24 -7.73
C ASN A 139 -1.76 17.04 -8.56
N GLY A 140 -2.46 15.91 -8.61
CA GLY A 140 -2.18 14.77 -9.50
C GLY A 140 -0.88 13.98 -9.23
N GLN A 141 -0.09 14.34 -8.23
CA GLN A 141 1.20 13.69 -7.95
C GLN A 141 1.02 12.43 -7.10
N PRO A 142 1.52 11.27 -7.56
CA PRO A 142 1.58 10.05 -6.74
C PRO A 142 2.47 10.20 -5.52
N SER A 143 2.14 9.47 -4.44
CA SER A 143 2.99 9.42 -3.25
C SER A 143 2.97 8.06 -2.55
N VAL A 144 4.06 7.81 -1.83
CA VAL A 144 4.22 6.67 -0.91
C VAL A 144 4.57 7.25 0.45
N THR A 145 3.78 6.94 1.49
CA THR A 145 4.02 7.37 2.86
C THR A 145 4.16 6.15 3.78
N LEU A 146 5.10 6.21 4.71
CA LEU A 146 5.30 5.21 5.76
C LEU A 146 4.99 5.81 7.14
N VAL A 147 4.14 5.13 7.90
CA VAL A 147 3.78 5.47 9.28
C VAL A 147 4.27 4.36 10.21
N ASP A 148 5.03 4.73 11.23
CA ASP A 148 5.59 3.80 12.23
C ASP A 148 4.79 3.87 13.53
N HIS A 149 4.06 2.80 13.87
CA HIS A 149 3.33 2.64 15.13
C HIS A 149 4.10 1.81 16.17
N ARG A 150 5.33 1.34 15.86
CA ARG A 150 6.06 0.42 16.75
C ARG A 150 6.39 1.03 18.11
N LYS A 151 6.54 2.35 18.17
CA LYS A 151 6.88 3.09 19.41
C LYS A 151 5.72 3.90 19.97
N GLU A 152 4.84 4.41 19.11
CA GLU A 152 3.70 5.25 19.48
C GLU A 152 2.44 4.74 18.79
N ALA A 153 1.39 4.41 19.56
CA ALA A 153 0.17 3.84 19.01
C ALA A 153 -0.53 4.75 17.99
N THR A 154 -0.39 6.06 18.13
CA THR A 154 -0.89 7.08 17.19
C THR A 154 -0.18 7.05 15.84
N GLY A 155 1.00 6.44 15.75
CA GLY A 155 1.81 6.41 14.55
C GLY A 155 2.54 7.73 14.30
N GLN A 156 3.75 7.61 13.74
CA GLN A 156 4.52 8.76 13.26
C GLN A 156 4.84 8.59 11.78
N VAL A 157 4.62 9.64 10.97
CA VAL A 157 5.13 9.65 9.60
C VAL A 157 6.65 9.69 9.63
N VAL A 158 7.29 8.60 9.20
CA VAL A 158 8.75 8.43 9.24
C VAL A 158 9.40 8.48 7.88
N TYR A 159 8.62 8.31 6.80
CA TYR A 159 9.09 8.41 5.43
C TYR A 159 7.97 8.87 4.49
N ARG A 160 8.34 9.67 3.49
CA ARG A 160 7.47 10.04 2.38
C ARG A 160 8.27 10.24 1.11
N ALA A 161 7.78 9.66 0.03
CA ALA A 161 8.18 9.98 -1.33
C ALA A 161 7.00 10.56 -2.11
N VAL A 162 7.25 11.61 -2.88
CA VAL A 162 6.30 12.21 -3.81
C VAL A 162 6.99 12.29 -5.16
N ARG A 163 6.32 11.85 -6.22
CA ARG A 163 6.85 12.01 -7.58
C ARG A 163 6.80 13.50 -7.93
N GLY A 164 7.97 14.13 -8.08
CA GLY A 164 8.08 15.55 -8.44
C GLY A 164 7.58 15.84 -9.86
N ALA A 165 7.34 17.12 -10.17
CA ALA A 165 7.12 17.61 -11.54
C ALA A 165 8.41 17.66 -12.40
N GLY A 166 9.51 17.02 -11.98
CA GLY A 166 10.78 17.03 -12.68
C GLY A 166 11.81 16.07 -12.05
N GLU A 167 11.87 14.85 -12.54
CA GLU A 167 12.98 14.30 -13.36
C GLU A 167 12.46 12.97 -13.92
N HIS A 168 12.35 12.93 -15.24
CA HIS A 168 11.77 11.85 -16.02
C HIS A 168 12.78 10.72 -16.16
N VAL A 169 12.46 9.52 -15.66
CA VAL A 169 13.11 8.27 -16.07
C VAL A 169 12.01 7.26 -16.37
N GLY A 170 11.73 7.04 -17.66
CA GLY A 170 10.89 5.96 -18.15
C GLY A 170 9.61 6.40 -18.86
N GLU A 171 9.74 6.73 -20.14
CA GLU A 171 8.71 6.40 -21.13
C GLU A 171 9.43 5.70 -22.28
N ASP A 172 9.07 4.45 -22.56
CA ASP A 172 9.08 3.90 -23.90
C ASP A 172 7.67 3.34 -24.12
N PHE A 173 6.82 4.14 -24.78
CA PHE A 173 5.57 3.65 -25.35
C PHE A 173 5.90 2.94 -26.67
N TYR A 174 5.60 1.64 -26.78
CA TYR A 174 5.38 1.06 -28.10
C TYR A 174 4.00 1.52 -28.57
N SER A 175 3.96 2.47 -29.50
CA SER A 175 2.77 2.71 -30.32
C SER A 175 2.67 1.61 -31.36
N GLU A 176 1.62 0.79 -31.29
CA GLU A 176 1.21 -0.04 -32.42
C GLU A 176 0.68 0.88 -33.54
N GLU A 177 1.23 0.73 -34.75
CA GLU A 177 0.50 1.06 -35.99
C GLU A 177 -0.59 0.02 -36.25
#